data_AF-A0A258DEF8-F1
#
_entry.id   AF-A0A258DEF8-F1
#
_cell.length_a   1.000
_cell.length_b   1.000
_cell.length_c   1.000
_cell.angle_alpha   90.00
_cell.angle_beta   90.00
_cell.angle_gamma   90.00
#
_symmetry.space_group_name_H-M   'P 1'
#
loop_
_entity.id
_entity.type
_entity.pdbx_description
1 polymer ?
#
loop_
_entity_poly.entity_id
_entity_poly.type
_entity_poly.pdbx_seq_one_letter_code
_entity_poly.pdbx_strand_id
1 'polypeptide(L)'
;MTRFTDRDGISLAYDVAGSGAPVLLIGGLSADRIFWGLCRPFLADFTTLCFDNRDMTPSGSATGPYTVADMARDALAVMDAAGIARALRTAVAIDPAAAGEIPSTKGALGV
;
A
#
# COMPACT_ATOMS: atom_id res chain seq x y z
N MET A 1 -4.10 -15.22 -1.32
CA MET A 1 -3.31 -15.72 -0.17
C MET A 1 -2.29 -14.66 0.20
N THR A 2 -2.20 -14.30 1.49
CA THR A 2 -1.24 -13.29 1.97
C THR A 2 0.20 -13.78 1.77
N ARG A 3 1.05 -12.89 1.29
CA ARG A 3 2.48 -13.04 1.09
C ARG A 3 3.19 -11.88 1.78
N PHE A 4 4.49 -12.03 1.97
CA PHE A 4 5.32 -11.00 2.59
C PHE A 4 6.57 -10.73 1.76
N THR A 5 7.03 -9.49 1.77
CA THR A 5 8.37 -9.10 1.30
C THR A 5 9.03 -8.24 2.37
N ASP A 6 10.36 -8.23 2.43
CA ASP A 6 11.09 -7.36 3.34
C ASP A 6 11.65 -6.16 2.58
N ARG A 7 11.56 -4.98 3.20
CA ARG A 7 12.26 -3.79 2.74
C ARG A 7 12.75 -2.98 3.93
N ASP A 8 14.05 -2.76 4.00
CA ASP A 8 14.72 -2.03 5.09
C ASP A 8 14.33 -2.55 6.50
N GLY A 9 14.13 -3.88 6.63
CA GLY A 9 13.72 -4.50 7.89
C GLY A 9 12.23 -4.34 8.23
N ILE A 10 11.43 -3.81 7.31
CA ILE A 10 9.97 -3.75 7.41
C ILE A 10 9.38 -4.87 6.54
N SER A 11 8.71 -5.83 7.19
CA SER A 11 7.91 -6.84 6.50
C SER A 11 6.63 -6.21 5.94
N LEU A 12 6.38 -6.37 4.65
CA LEU A 12 5.22 -5.81 3.94
C LEU A 12 4.30 -6.94 3.49
N ALA A 13 3.08 -6.96 4.03
CA ALA A 13 2.04 -7.90 3.69
C ALA A 13 1.35 -7.50 2.39
N TYR A 14 1.20 -8.45 1.47
CA TYR A 14 0.53 -8.22 0.20
C TYR A 14 -0.20 -9.48 -0.30
N ASP A 15 -1.09 -9.30 -1.26
CA ASP A 15 -1.64 -10.42 -2.03
C ASP A 15 -1.91 -10.05 -3.48
N VAL A 16 -1.95 -11.09 -4.31
CA VAL A 16 -2.24 -10.99 -5.74
C VAL A 16 -3.47 -11.83 -6.02
N ALA A 17 -4.42 -11.30 -6.78
CA ALA A 17 -5.57 -12.05 -7.29
C ALA A 17 -6.02 -11.54 -8.65
N GLY A 18 -6.72 -12.42 -9.39
CA GLY A 18 -7.18 -12.16 -10.74
C GLY A 18 -6.15 -12.52 -11.79
N SER A 19 -6.45 -12.14 -13.02
CA SER A 19 -5.65 -12.39 -14.20
C SER A 19 -5.85 -11.24 -15.19
N GLY A 20 -4.84 -10.94 -16.01
CA GLY A 20 -4.88 -9.83 -16.96
C GLY A 20 -3.92 -8.71 -16.58
N ALA A 21 -4.20 -7.50 -17.03
CA ALA A 21 -3.30 -6.37 -16.84
C ALA A 21 -3.12 -6.05 -15.33
N PRO A 22 -1.89 -5.81 -14.85
CA PRO A 22 -1.64 -5.54 -13.45
C PRO A 22 -2.14 -4.15 -13.00
N VAL A 23 -2.80 -4.12 -11.84
CA VAL A 23 -3.25 -2.90 -11.16
C VAL A 23 -2.77 -2.96 -9.71
N LEU A 24 -2.04 -1.93 -9.30
CA LEU A 24 -1.60 -1.75 -7.92
C LEU A 24 -2.66 -0.96 -7.16
N LEU A 25 -3.18 -1.54 -6.08
CA LEU A 25 -4.19 -0.96 -5.18
C LEU A 25 -3.52 -0.57 -3.86
N ILE A 26 -3.43 0.73 -3.57
CA ILE A 26 -2.78 1.24 -2.35
C ILE A 26 -3.86 1.83 -1.42
N GLY A 27 -3.95 1.28 -0.20
CA GLY A 27 -4.82 1.81 0.85
C GLY A 27 -4.40 3.21 1.30
N GLY A 28 -5.40 4.04 1.61
CA GLY A 28 -5.22 5.37 2.21
C GLY A 28 -4.98 5.33 3.71
N LEU A 29 -5.24 6.46 4.38
CA LEU A 29 -5.14 6.55 5.84
C LEU A 29 -6.06 5.50 6.50
N SER A 30 -5.48 4.70 7.39
CA SER A 30 -6.19 3.67 8.16
C SER A 30 -6.91 2.60 7.33
N ALA A 31 -6.60 2.47 6.04
CA ALA A 31 -7.15 1.42 5.18
C ALA A 31 -6.11 0.33 4.95
N ASP A 32 -6.44 -0.89 5.36
CA ASP A 32 -5.69 -2.08 5.00
C ASP A 32 -6.06 -2.54 3.57
N ARG A 33 -5.35 -3.56 3.07
CA ARG A 33 -5.59 -4.14 1.76
C ARG A 33 -6.96 -4.82 1.65
N ILE A 34 -7.57 -5.21 2.78
CA ILE A 34 -8.88 -5.89 2.83
C ILE A 34 -9.98 -4.92 2.42
N PHE A 35 -9.83 -3.62 2.67
CA PHE A 35 -10.72 -2.56 2.17
C PHE A 35 -11.04 -2.73 0.67
N TRP A 36 -10.05 -3.12 -0.14
CA TRP A 36 -10.22 -3.31 -1.58
C TRP A 36 -11.10 -4.51 -1.94
N GLY A 37 -11.40 -5.42 -1.02
CA GLY A 37 -12.29 -6.56 -1.24
C GLY A 37 -13.67 -6.17 -1.77
N LEU A 38 -14.15 -4.95 -1.45
CA LEU A 38 -15.41 -4.42 -1.98
C LEU A 38 -15.32 -4.01 -3.46
N CYS A 39 -14.15 -3.58 -3.93
CA CYS A 39 -13.95 -3.09 -5.30
C CYS A 39 -13.37 -4.15 -6.23
N ARG A 40 -12.59 -5.12 -5.70
CA ARG A 40 -11.91 -6.16 -6.48
C ARG A 40 -12.83 -6.99 -7.39
N PRO A 41 -14.09 -7.32 -7.03
CA PRO A 41 -15.00 -8.01 -7.94
C PRO A 41 -15.28 -7.24 -9.24
N PHE A 42 -15.20 -5.91 -9.21
CA PHE A 42 -15.37 -5.05 -10.40
C PHE A 42 -14.10 -4.91 -11.23
N LEU A 43 -12.98 -5.47 -10.76
CA LEU A 43 -11.68 -5.49 -11.44
C LEU A 43 -11.32 -6.90 -11.92
N ALA A 44 -12.32 -7.72 -12.25
CA ALA A 44 -12.13 -9.14 -12.58
C ALA A 44 -11.22 -9.39 -13.79
N ASP A 45 -11.13 -8.44 -14.73
CA ASP A 45 -10.27 -8.50 -15.92
C ASP A 45 -8.82 -8.07 -15.66
N PHE A 46 -8.48 -7.75 -14.42
CA PHE A 46 -7.16 -7.27 -14.01
C PHE A 46 -6.49 -8.22 -13.01
N THR A 47 -5.16 -8.17 -12.99
CA THR A 47 -4.36 -8.74 -11.90
C THR A 47 -4.23 -7.68 -10.82
N THR A 48 -4.96 -7.82 -9.72
CA THR A 48 -4.90 -6.89 -8.59
C THR A 48 -3.76 -7.25 -7.64
N LEU A 49 -2.87 -6.30 -7.39
CA LEU A 49 -1.84 -6.35 -6.36
C LEU A 49 -2.21 -5.37 -5.25
N CYS A 50 -2.47 -5.88 -4.04
CA CYS A 50 -2.79 -5.06 -2.88
C CYS A 50 -1.75 -5.29 -1.79
N PHE A 51 -1.37 -4.25 -1.05
CA PHE A 51 -0.48 -4.38 0.10
C PHE A 51 -0.87 -3.45 1.24
N ASP A 52 -0.49 -3.84 2.46
CA ASP A 52 -0.64 -3.02 3.65
C ASP A 52 0.59 -2.12 3.78
N ASN A 53 0.37 -0.81 3.84
CA ASN A 53 1.47 0.14 4.06
C ASN A 53 2.22 -0.19 5.37
N ARG A 54 3.46 0.28 5.49
CA ARG A 54 4.12 0.35 6.80
C ARG A 54 3.19 0.97 7.85
N ASP A 55 3.29 0.48 9.08
CA ASP A 55 2.41 0.81 10.21
C ASP A 55 0.96 0.31 10.05
N MET A 56 0.69 -0.61 9.12
CA MET A 56 -0.60 -1.28 8.97
C MET A 56 -0.44 -2.79 9.14
N THR A 57 -1.01 -3.35 10.20
CA THR A 57 -0.96 -4.80 10.44
C THR A 57 -1.61 -5.58 9.29
N PRO A 58 -1.02 -6.68 8.80
CA PRO A 58 0.16 -7.37 9.34
C PRO A 58 1.52 -6.92 8.78
N SER A 59 1.61 -5.82 8.04
CA SER A 59 2.90 -5.19 7.76
C SER A 59 3.53 -4.64 9.05
N GLY A 60 4.86 -4.59 9.05
CA GLY A 60 5.66 -4.07 10.15
C GLY A 60 5.49 -2.56 10.34
N SER A 61 5.87 -2.10 11.53
CA SER A 61 5.90 -0.69 11.88
C SER A 61 7.27 -0.08 11.61
N ALA A 62 7.29 1.19 11.19
CA ALA A 62 8.52 1.95 11.06
C ALA A 62 9.15 2.20 12.43
N THR A 63 10.47 2.12 12.50
CA THR A 63 11.25 2.40 13.72
C THR A 63 11.68 3.86 13.84
N GLY A 64 11.40 4.68 12.83
CA GLY A 64 11.71 6.11 12.79
C GLY A 64 10.90 6.86 11.74
N PRO A 65 11.12 8.18 11.59
CA PRO A 65 10.44 9.00 10.60
C PRO A 65 10.68 8.49 9.18
N TYR A 66 9.67 8.64 8.31
CA TYR A 66 9.76 8.29 6.91
C TYR A 66 8.96 9.26 6.04
N THR A 67 9.23 9.22 4.75
CA THR A 67 8.64 10.09 3.75
C THR A 67 7.64 9.35 2.86
N VAL A 68 6.86 10.09 2.07
CA VAL A 68 6.05 9.51 1.00
C VAL A 68 6.91 8.78 -0.04
N ALA A 69 8.16 9.22 -0.24
CA ALA A 69 9.10 8.54 -1.14
C ALA A 69 9.53 7.17 -0.59
N ASP A 70 9.61 7.01 0.73
CA ASP A 70 9.82 5.69 1.36
C ASP A 70 8.63 4.77 1.10
N MET A 71 7.40 5.26 1.28
CA MET A 71 6.19 4.49 0.97
C MET A 71 6.09 4.09 -0.51
N ALA A 72 6.51 4.99 -1.42
CA ALA A 72 6.58 4.66 -2.84
C ALA A 72 7.60 3.55 -3.12
N ARG A 73 8.75 3.55 -2.43
CA ARG A 73 9.74 2.47 -2.53
C ARG A 73 9.25 1.16 -1.93
N ASP A 74 8.42 1.18 -0.89
CA ASP A 74 7.75 -0.02 -0.37
C ASP A 74 6.84 -0.64 -1.44
N ALA A 75 6.05 0.19 -2.12
CA ALA A 75 5.20 -0.26 -3.20
C ALA A 75 6.01 -0.91 -4.34
N LEU A 76 7.17 -0.33 -4.69
CA LEU A 76 8.08 -0.91 -5.68
C LEU A 76 8.64 -2.27 -5.21
N ALA A 77 9.06 -2.40 -3.95
CA ALA A 77 9.55 -3.68 -3.43
C ALA A 77 8.47 -4.78 -3.43
N VAL A 78 7.21 -4.40 -3.19
CA VAL A 78 6.09 -5.33 -3.32
C VAL A 78 5.85 -5.72 -4.79
N MET A 79 5.94 -4.77 -5.72
CA MET A 79 5.84 -5.05 -7.15
C MET A 79 6.95 -6.00 -7.63
N ASP A 80 8.18 -5.77 -7.20
CA ASP A 80 9.33 -6.62 -7.51
C ASP A 80 9.13 -8.04 -6.96
N ALA A 81 8.71 -8.16 -5.69
CA ALA A 81 8.43 -9.45 -5.06
C ALA A 81 7.27 -10.20 -5.73
N ALA A 82 6.30 -9.48 -6.29
CA ALA A 82 5.19 -10.04 -7.05
C ALA A 82 5.56 -10.37 -8.51
N GLY A 83 6.75 -9.99 -8.98
CA GLY A 83 7.19 -10.17 -10.38
C GLY A 83 6.48 -9.24 -11.36
N ILE A 84 6.00 -8.07 -10.92
CA ILE A 84 5.24 -7.12 -11.73
C ILE A 84 6.11 -5.90 -12.06
N ALA A 85 6.61 -5.82 -13.29
CA ALA A 85 7.47 -4.72 -13.72
C ALA A 85 6.74 -3.38 -13.92
N ARG A 86 5.43 -3.41 -14.21
CA ARG A 86 4.61 -2.22 -14.43
C ARG A 86 3.16 -2.52 -14.03
N ALA A 87 2.47 -1.54 -13.45
CA ALA A 87 1.05 -1.63 -13.13
C ALA A 87 0.35 -0.28 -13.36
N LEU A 88 -0.96 -0.32 -13.61
CA LEU A 88 -1.80 0.87 -13.43
C LEU A 88 -1.89 1.16 -11.93
N ARG A 89 -1.59 2.39 -11.51
CA ARG A 89 -1.65 2.77 -10.10
C ARG A 89 -3.03 3.31 -9.77
N THR A 90 -3.67 2.74 -8.75
CA THR A 90 -4.84 3.33 -8.11
C THR A 90 -4.59 3.44 -6.61
N ALA A 91 -5.02 4.54 -6.02
CA ALA A 91 -4.88 4.79 -4.60
C ALA A 91 -6.10 5.56 -4.11
N VAL A 92 -6.59 5.22 -2.93
CA VAL A 92 -7.50 6.10 -2.19
C VAL A 92 -6.62 6.98 -1.31
N ALA A 93 -6.55 8.26 -1.60
CA ALA A 93 -5.99 9.24 -0.67
C ALA A 93 -7.15 9.91 0.06
N ILE A 94 -7.25 9.69 1.38
CA ILE A 94 -7.99 10.62 2.24
C ILE A 94 -6.98 11.71 2.58
N ASP A 95 -7.19 12.92 2.05
CA ASP A 95 -6.38 14.09 2.34
C ASP A 95 -6.68 14.59 3.77
N PRO A 96 -5.73 14.51 4.72
CA PRO A 96 -5.91 15.03 6.06
C PRO A 96 -5.98 16.57 6.12
N ALA A 97 -5.58 17.30 5.07
CA ALA A 97 -5.64 18.75 5.04
C ALA A 97 -7.08 19.29 5.04
N ALA A 98 -8.08 18.46 4.74
CA ALA A 98 -9.50 18.81 4.76
C ALA A 98 -10.25 18.39 6.05
N ALA A 99 -9.57 17.84 7.06
CA ALA A 99 -10.21 17.32 8.28
C ALA A 99 -9.50 17.77 9.57
N GLY A 100 -9.34 19.09 9.75
CA GLY A 100 -9.44 19.80 11.03
C GLY A 100 -8.83 19.20 12.31
N GLU A 101 -7.60 18.67 12.25
CA GLU A 101 -6.79 18.17 13.38
C GLU A 101 -7.05 16.71 13.82
N ILE A 102 -6.16 15.81 13.35
CA ILE A 102 -5.71 14.64 14.11
C ILE A 102 -4.18 14.55 13.91
N PRO A 103 -3.36 14.49 14.97
CA PRO A 103 -1.91 14.35 14.82
C PRO A 103 -1.61 13.03 14.12
N SER A 104 -1.06 13.12 12.90
CA SER A 104 -0.43 11.97 12.28
C SER A 104 0.81 11.62 13.10
N THR A 105 0.89 10.38 13.58
CA THR A 105 2.15 9.78 14.06
C THR A 105 3.19 9.65 12.93
N LYS A 106 2.84 10.00 11.68
CA LYS A 106 3.68 9.81 10.48
C LYS A 106 4.55 11.01 10.09
N GLY A 107 4.94 11.83 11.08
CA GLY A 107 5.94 12.87 10.89
C GLY A 107 5.43 14.13 10.19
N ALA A 108 5.99 15.27 10.57
CA ALA A 108 5.68 16.55 9.94
C ALA A 108 6.25 16.61 8.53
N LEU A 109 5.45 17.11 7.58
CA LEU A 109 5.96 17.54 6.28
C LEU A 109 6.81 18.78 6.52
N GLY A 110 8.14 18.59 6.47
CA GLY A 110 9.09 19.69 6.48
C GLY A 110 8.84 20.61 5.29
N VAL A 111 8.82 21.92 5.60
CA VAL A 111 8.85 23.03 4.63
C VAL A 111 10.12 23.03 3.79
#